data_AF-A0A4R4NQ11-F1
#
_entry.id   AF-A0A4R4NQ11-F1
#
_cell.length_a   1.000
_cell.length_b   1.000
_cell.length_c   1.000
_cell.angle_alpha   90.00
_cell.angle_beta   90.00
_cell.angle_gamma   90.00
#
_symmetry.space_group_name_H-M   'P 1'
#
loop_
_entity.id
_entity.type
_entity.pdbx_description
1 polymer ?
#
loop_
_entity_poly.entity_id
_entity_poly.type
_entity_poly.pdbx_seq_one_letter_code
_entity_poly.pdbx_strand_id
1 'polypeptide(L)'
;MTTAVGTTNTYWTDHLALWAKHRADRDSALPLERCVVKLSAPEFAGDQLLGIQEMADLAGIAASTLRAYISRGEGDVPLPQATISGRSAWSRPVAQDWGTARSRSTDSVVATLATGETNNAPGVKDLWDRYTEIFRSELFSDPATRKRWAIRWRGEEEVHKVAHRLAWTVAADLDHIIPTSALPPPWSTRSSTTSPCNTTPKLRSSSTGSRPTSPRCWTGSSPPPRLRPLRHQRHRARCRRTPGHPA
;
A
#
# COMPACT_ATOMS: atom_id res chain seq x y z
N MET A 1 5.91 39.37 -8.32
CA MET A 1 4.99 38.34 -8.88
C MET A 1 4.96 37.19 -7.89
N THR A 2 3.96 37.17 -7.02
CA THR A 2 3.78 36.13 -6.00
C THR A 2 2.40 35.55 -6.23
N THR A 3 2.36 34.28 -6.60
CA THR A 3 1.15 33.49 -6.80
C THR A 3 0.51 33.18 -5.44
N ALA A 4 -0.67 33.75 -5.18
CA ALA A 4 -1.47 33.41 -4.01
C ALA A 4 -2.22 32.10 -4.29
N VAL A 5 -1.88 31.09 -3.48
CA VAL A 5 -2.54 29.79 -3.37
C VAL A 5 -3.91 29.96 -2.69
N GLY A 6 -4.86 29.14 -3.13
CA GLY A 6 -6.29 29.37 -3.02
C GLY A 6 -6.95 29.21 -1.65
N THR A 7 -7.98 30.03 -1.47
CA THR A 7 -9.07 29.88 -0.50
C THR A 7 -10.31 30.49 -1.14
N THR A 8 -11.02 29.73 -1.98
CA THR A 8 -12.27 30.19 -2.61
C THR A 8 -13.32 29.10 -2.50
N ASN A 9 -13.87 28.90 -1.30
CA ASN A 9 -15.17 28.23 -1.21
C ASN A 9 -16.03 28.76 -0.05
N THR A 10 -16.12 30.08 0.05
CA THR A 10 -17.03 30.73 1.03
C THR A 10 -17.76 31.96 0.48
N TYR A 11 -17.53 32.39 -0.77
CA TYR A 11 -17.98 33.71 -1.23
C TYR A 11 -19.14 33.71 -2.21
N TRP A 12 -19.68 32.56 -2.63
CA TRP A 12 -20.76 32.53 -3.62
C TRP A 12 -22.02 33.26 -3.12
N THR A 13 -22.40 33.03 -1.87
CA THR A 13 -23.53 33.70 -1.23
C THR A 13 -23.30 35.21 -1.12
N ASP A 14 -22.08 35.63 -0.82
CA ASP A 14 -21.70 37.04 -0.73
C ASP A 14 -21.74 37.72 -2.11
N HIS A 15 -21.26 37.02 -3.16
CA HIS A 15 -21.34 37.50 -4.53
C HIS A 15 -22.80 37.61 -5.01
N LEU A 16 -23.67 36.67 -4.64
CA LEU A 16 -25.10 36.75 -4.92
C LEU A 16 -25.78 37.88 -4.15
N ALA A 17 -25.43 38.08 -2.88
CA ALA A 17 -25.95 39.18 -2.06
C ALA A 17 -25.52 40.54 -2.61
N LEU A 18 -24.26 40.65 -3.06
CA LEU A 18 -23.72 41.84 -3.72
C LEU A 18 -24.42 42.10 -5.06
N TRP A 19 -24.62 41.07 -5.88
CA TRP A 19 -25.39 41.16 -7.13
C TRP A 19 -26.83 41.64 -6.89
N ALA A 20 -27.49 41.12 -5.85
CA ALA A 20 -28.86 41.51 -5.50
C ALA A 20 -28.94 43.00 -5.12
N LYS A 21 -27.96 43.52 -4.35
CA LYS A 21 -27.86 44.94 -3.99
C LYS A 21 -27.68 45.83 -5.22
N HIS A 22 -26.69 45.55 -6.07
CA HIS A 22 -26.40 46.39 -7.25
C HIS A 22 -27.53 46.41 -8.29
N ARG A 23 -28.38 45.38 -8.31
CA ARG A 23 -29.53 45.32 -9.20
C ARG A 23 -30.71 46.14 -8.69
N ALA A 24 -30.92 46.22 -7.37
CA ALA A 24 -32.00 47.03 -6.78
C ALA A 24 -31.88 48.52 -7.14
N ASP A 25 -30.65 49.00 -7.40
CA ASP A 25 -30.36 50.38 -7.82
C ASP A 25 -30.66 50.66 -9.31
N ARG A 26 -31.14 49.67 -10.09
CA ARG A 26 -31.50 49.86 -11.51
C ARG A 26 -33.00 50.11 -11.67
N ASP A 27 -33.35 51.14 -12.44
CA ASP A 27 -34.71 51.66 -12.67
C ASP A 27 -35.75 50.66 -13.23
N SER A 28 -35.32 49.47 -13.67
CA SER A 28 -36.19 48.43 -14.28
C SER A 28 -36.02 47.05 -13.63
N ALA A 29 -35.54 47.01 -12.39
CA ALA A 29 -35.31 45.76 -11.66
C ALA A 29 -36.63 45.05 -11.29
N LEU A 30 -36.93 43.94 -11.97
CA LEU A 30 -37.93 42.96 -11.52
C LEU A 30 -37.64 42.47 -10.07
N PRO A 31 -38.66 42.08 -9.29
CA PRO A 31 -38.49 41.44 -7.99
C PRO A 31 -37.62 40.18 -8.03
N LEU A 32 -36.87 39.88 -6.96
CA LEU A 32 -35.97 38.72 -6.86
C LEU A 32 -36.69 37.39 -7.17
N GLU A 33 -37.93 37.25 -6.74
CA GLU A 33 -38.79 36.09 -7.00
C GLU A 33 -39.01 35.81 -8.49
N ARG A 34 -38.84 36.83 -9.34
CA ARG A 34 -39.00 36.76 -10.80
C ARG A 34 -37.66 36.77 -11.54
N CYS A 35 -36.55 36.67 -10.81
CA CYS A 35 -35.22 36.71 -11.39
C CYS A 35 -34.64 35.30 -11.51
N VAL A 36 -34.35 34.88 -12.73
CA VAL A 36 -33.55 33.67 -12.99
C VAL A 36 -32.11 34.10 -13.18
N VAL A 37 -31.25 33.78 -12.20
CA VAL A 37 -29.80 33.97 -12.34
C VAL A 37 -29.26 32.82 -13.19
N LYS A 38 -28.84 33.14 -14.41
CA LYS A 38 -28.10 32.18 -15.25
C LYS A 38 -26.64 32.18 -14.80
N LEU A 39 -26.22 31.04 -14.27
CA LEU A 39 -24.82 30.74 -14.02
C LEU A 39 -24.17 30.25 -15.30
N SER A 40 -23.24 31.04 -15.84
CA SER A 40 -22.41 30.63 -16.96
C SER A 40 -21.03 30.27 -16.42
N ALA A 41 -20.72 28.99 -16.43
CA ALA A 41 -19.39 28.49 -16.15
C ALA A 41 -18.73 28.20 -17.51
N PRO A 42 -17.80 29.04 -17.99
CA PRO A 42 -17.18 28.85 -19.30
C PRO A 42 -16.51 27.48 -19.45
N GLU A 43 -16.05 26.88 -18.35
CA GLU A 43 -15.49 25.53 -18.28
C GLU A 43 -16.51 24.40 -18.54
N PHE A 44 -17.81 24.73 -18.57
CA PHE A 44 -18.91 23.84 -18.96
C PHE A 44 -19.42 24.10 -20.38
N ALA A 45 -18.81 25.03 -21.11
CA ALA A 45 -19.13 25.22 -22.52
C ALA A 45 -18.82 23.91 -23.27
N GLY A 46 -19.72 23.50 -24.18
CA GLY A 46 -19.65 22.19 -24.83
C GLY A 46 -18.36 21.95 -25.62
N ASP A 47 -17.70 23.02 -26.06
CA ASP A 47 -16.38 23.01 -26.72
C ASP A 47 -15.21 22.82 -25.76
N GLN A 48 -15.40 23.04 -24.45
CA GLN A 48 -14.40 22.84 -23.40
C GLN A 48 -14.56 21.52 -22.64
N LEU A 49 -15.63 20.77 -22.92
CA LEU A 49 -15.83 19.46 -22.32
C LEU A 49 -14.87 18.44 -22.93
N LEU A 50 -14.25 17.66 -22.04
CA LEU A 50 -13.31 16.61 -22.36
C LEU A 50 -14.04 15.32 -22.64
N GLY A 51 -13.63 14.63 -23.70
CA GLY A 51 -14.05 13.27 -23.98
C GLY A 51 -13.25 12.23 -23.18
N ILE A 52 -13.54 10.96 -23.47
CA ILE A 52 -12.89 9.80 -22.85
C ILE A 52 -11.36 9.87 -22.99
N GLN A 53 -10.87 10.39 -24.11
CA GLN A 53 -9.43 10.39 -24.40
C GLN A 53 -8.69 11.39 -23.51
N GLU A 54 -9.13 12.65 -23.50
CA GLU A 54 -8.48 13.67 -22.66
C GLU A 54 -8.67 13.39 -21.16
N MET A 55 -9.82 12.82 -20.75
CA MET A 55 -10.02 12.41 -19.36
C MET A 55 -9.06 11.29 -18.93
N ALA A 56 -8.83 10.30 -19.82
CA ALA A 56 -7.89 9.22 -19.55
C ALA A 56 -6.44 9.72 -19.46
N ASP A 57 -6.06 10.64 -20.34
CA ASP A 57 -4.73 11.25 -20.36
C ASP A 57 -4.47 12.06 -19.08
N LEU A 58 -5.45 12.84 -18.61
CA LEU A 58 -5.37 13.57 -17.34
C LEU A 58 -5.24 12.65 -16.12
N ALA A 59 -5.83 11.46 -16.18
CA ALA A 59 -5.73 10.45 -15.12
C ALA A 59 -4.51 9.52 -15.28
N GLY A 60 -3.67 9.72 -16.30
CA GLY A 60 -2.48 8.90 -16.55
C GLY A 60 -2.79 7.45 -16.91
N ILE A 61 -3.95 7.16 -17.50
CA ILE A 61 -4.35 5.81 -17.90
C ILE A 61 -4.67 5.72 -19.39
N ALA A 62 -4.63 4.50 -19.94
CA ALA A 62 -5.12 4.27 -21.29
C ALA A 62 -6.65 4.45 -21.36
N ALA A 63 -7.14 5.05 -22.44
CA ALA A 63 -8.59 5.22 -22.64
C ALA A 63 -9.38 3.90 -22.74
N SER A 64 -8.74 2.79 -23.13
CA SER A 64 -9.36 1.46 -23.07
C SER A 64 -9.67 1.05 -21.63
N THR A 65 -8.80 1.39 -20.67
CA THR A 65 -9.00 1.18 -19.24
C THR A 65 -10.16 2.03 -18.73
N LEU A 66 -10.24 3.30 -19.13
CA LEU A 66 -11.35 4.16 -18.74
C LEU A 66 -12.70 3.63 -19.26
N ARG A 67 -12.76 3.17 -20.52
CA ARG A 67 -13.98 2.53 -21.06
C ARG A 67 -14.37 1.26 -20.29
N ALA A 68 -13.38 0.46 -19.88
CA ALA A 68 -13.62 -0.74 -19.08
C ALA A 68 -14.16 -0.39 -17.68
N TYR A 69 -13.66 0.67 -17.06
CA TYR A 69 -14.18 1.18 -15.79
C TYR A 69 -15.62 1.67 -15.90
N ILE A 70 -15.92 2.46 -16.94
CA ILE A 70 -17.28 2.92 -17.20
C ILE A 70 -18.24 1.75 -17.42
N SER A 71 -17.84 0.74 -18.23
CA SER A 71 -18.73 -0.39 -18.53
C SER A 71 -18.96 -1.33 -17.34
N ARG A 72 -18.00 -1.39 -16.41
CA ARG A 72 -18.07 -2.24 -15.21
C ARG A 72 -18.59 -1.52 -13.97
N GLY A 73 -18.72 -0.19 -14.01
CA GLY A 73 -19.03 0.63 -12.84
C GLY A 73 -17.90 0.60 -11.79
N GLU A 74 -16.65 0.48 -12.23
CA GLU A 74 -15.47 0.34 -11.37
C GLU A 74 -14.65 1.64 -11.36
N GLY A 75 -13.90 1.91 -10.29
CA GLY A 75 -12.94 3.02 -10.24
C GLY A 75 -13.54 4.41 -9.98
N ASP A 76 -14.75 4.45 -9.41
CA ASP A 76 -15.47 5.67 -9.00
C ASP A 76 -15.48 6.76 -10.07
N VAL A 77 -15.62 6.34 -11.33
CA VAL A 77 -15.63 7.27 -12.47
C VAL A 77 -16.91 8.12 -12.37
N PRO A 78 -16.78 9.47 -12.37
CA PRO A 78 -17.94 10.34 -12.27
C PRO A 78 -18.87 10.17 -13.48
N LEU A 79 -20.17 10.34 -13.25
CA LEU A 79 -21.17 10.32 -14.31
C LEU A 79 -20.88 11.42 -15.35
N PRO A 80 -21.12 11.16 -16.65
CA PRO A 80 -20.91 12.15 -17.69
C PRO A 80 -21.83 13.35 -17.50
N GLN A 81 -21.26 14.55 -17.59
CA GLN A 81 -21.99 15.81 -17.42
C GLN A 81 -22.77 16.18 -18.70
N ALA A 82 -22.28 15.73 -19.85
CA ALA A 82 -22.99 15.86 -21.11
C ALA A 82 -22.71 14.66 -22.02
N THR A 83 -23.59 14.49 -23.01
CA THR A 83 -23.37 13.57 -24.13
C THR A 83 -23.30 14.39 -25.42
N ILE A 84 -22.10 14.63 -25.93
CA ILE A 84 -21.88 15.38 -27.18
C ILE A 84 -21.76 14.38 -28.31
N SER A 85 -22.68 14.42 -29.27
CA SER A 85 -22.68 13.52 -30.43
C SER A 85 -22.57 12.03 -30.05
N GLY A 86 -23.29 11.63 -28.99
CA GLY A 86 -23.30 10.25 -28.48
C GLY A 86 -22.07 9.86 -27.64
N ARG A 87 -21.18 10.81 -27.32
CA ARG A 87 -19.98 10.56 -26.51
C ARG A 87 -20.10 11.21 -25.14
N SER A 88 -19.77 10.45 -24.10
CA SER A 88 -19.65 10.93 -22.73
C SER A 88 -18.60 12.05 -22.64
N ALA A 89 -18.98 13.16 -22.01
CA ALA A 89 -18.13 14.33 -21.85
C ALA A 89 -18.15 14.85 -20.41
N TRP A 90 -17.00 15.33 -19.95
CA TRP A 90 -16.76 15.83 -18.59
C TRP A 90 -16.03 17.16 -18.64
N SER A 91 -16.33 18.05 -17.69
CA SER A 91 -15.53 19.26 -17.53
C SER A 91 -14.11 18.90 -17.06
N ARG A 92 -13.13 19.71 -17.49
CA ARG A 92 -11.73 19.60 -17.04
C ARG A 92 -11.56 19.52 -15.51
N PRO A 93 -12.21 20.36 -14.68
CA PRO A 93 -12.06 20.26 -13.23
C PRO A 93 -12.51 18.91 -12.66
N VAL A 94 -13.60 18.33 -13.18
CA VAL A 94 -14.06 16.99 -12.74
C VAL A 94 -13.06 15.90 -13.12
N ALA A 95 -12.51 15.95 -14.34
CA ALA A 95 -11.49 15.00 -14.76
C ALA A 95 -10.22 15.09 -13.90
N GLN A 96 -9.76 16.31 -13.58
CA GLN A 96 -8.59 16.53 -12.73
C GLN A 96 -8.82 16.08 -11.28
N ASP A 97 -9.98 16.39 -10.71
CA ASP A 97 -10.34 16.00 -9.35
C ASP A 97 -10.42 14.47 -9.24
N TRP A 98 -11.11 13.81 -10.17
CA TRP A 98 -11.16 12.35 -10.21
C TRP A 98 -9.78 11.71 -10.39
N GLY A 99 -8.95 12.24 -11.31
CA GLY A 99 -7.57 11.77 -11.49
C GLY A 99 -6.74 11.90 -10.21
N THR A 100 -6.91 13.02 -9.49
CA THR A 100 -6.24 13.27 -8.20
C THR A 100 -6.77 12.38 -7.09
N ALA A 101 -8.08 12.16 -7.00
CA ALA A 101 -8.69 11.26 -6.02
C ALA A 101 -8.23 9.81 -6.23
N ARG A 102 -8.09 9.38 -7.48
CA ARG A 102 -7.58 8.07 -7.86
C ARG A 102 -6.10 7.89 -7.50
N SER A 103 -5.25 8.87 -7.83
CA SER A 103 -3.83 8.80 -7.49
C SER A 103 -3.66 8.80 -5.98
N ARG A 104 -4.40 9.65 -5.26
CA ARG A 104 -4.46 9.63 -3.80
C ARG A 104 -4.94 8.29 -3.26
N SER A 105 -5.96 7.63 -3.81
CA SER A 105 -6.35 6.31 -3.29
C SER A 105 -5.22 5.28 -3.40
N THR A 106 -4.45 5.32 -4.49
CA THR A 106 -3.34 4.38 -4.70
C THR A 106 -2.13 4.74 -3.82
N ASP A 107 -1.73 6.01 -3.82
CA ASP A 107 -0.55 6.51 -3.12
C ASP A 107 -0.80 6.75 -1.63
N SER A 108 -2.01 7.15 -1.23
CA SER A 108 -2.44 7.35 0.16
C SER A 108 -2.68 6.03 0.87
N VAL A 109 -3.13 4.96 0.20
CA VAL A 109 -3.13 3.63 0.84
C VAL A 109 -1.69 3.24 1.17
N VAL A 110 -0.73 3.48 0.27
CA VAL A 110 0.69 3.19 0.54
C VAL A 110 1.28 4.16 1.58
N ALA A 111 0.97 5.44 1.50
CA ALA A 111 1.54 6.49 2.34
C ALA A 111 0.91 6.57 3.73
N THR A 112 -0.40 6.37 3.89
CA THR A 112 -1.08 6.29 5.20
C THR A 112 -0.65 5.04 5.96
N LEU A 113 -0.39 3.95 5.24
CA LEU A 113 0.21 2.76 5.83
C LEU A 113 1.68 3.01 6.23
N ALA A 114 2.46 3.73 5.42
CA ALA A 114 3.84 4.10 5.75
C ALA A 114 3.95 5.14 6.91
N THR A 115 3.04 6.12 6.96
CA THR A 115 2.99 7.19 7.99
C THR A 115 2.23 6.80 9.26
N GLY A 116 1.71 5.57 9.34
CA GLY A 116 1.38 4.90 10.62
C GLY A 116 2.61 4.66 11.53
N GLU A 117 3.74 5.29 11.21
CA GLU A 117 5.03 5.32 11.91
C GLU A 117 4.96 5.75 13.39
N THR A 118 3.82 6.25 13.87
CA THR A 118 3.61 6.54 15.32
C THR A 118 3.01 5.38 16.11
N ASN A 119 2.51 4.31 15.46
CA ASN A 119 2.00 3.10 16.12
C ASN A 119 2.64 1.79 15.61
N ASN A 120 3.50 1.85 14.59
CA ASN A 120 4.17 0.66 14.09
C ASN A 120 5.22 0.18 15.09
N ALA A 121 5.17 -1.11 15.44
CA ALA A 121 6.13 -1.73 16.35
C ALA A 121 7.58 -1.45 15.89
N PRO A 122 8.53 -1.23 16.83
CA PRO A 122 9.92 -1.02 16.46
C PRO A 122 10.43 -2.21 15.63
N GLY A 123 10.93 -1.93 14.43
CA GLY A 123 11.48 -2.94 13.50
C GLY A 123 10.63 -3.25 12.27
N VAL A 124 9.43 -2.66 12.11
CA VAL A 124 8.60 -2.85 10.89
C VAL A 124 9.33 -2.36 9.63
N LYS A 125 10.04 -1.22 9.71
CA LYS A 125 10.84 -0.69 8.59
C LYS A 125 11.97 -1.64 8.19
N ASP A 126 12.74 -2.13 9.17
CA ASP A 126 13.84 -3.06 8.90
C ASP A 126 13.34 -4.38 8.30
N LEU A 127 12.18 -4.84 8.76
CA LEU A 127 11.49 -6.00 8.21
C LEU A 127 11.07 -5.76 6.76
N TRP A 128 10.46 -4.61 6.50
CA TRP A 128 10.02 -4.21 5.17
C TRP A 128 11.18 -4.13 4.18
N ASP A 129 12.26 -3.45 4.56
CA ASP A 129 13.47 -3.31 3.74
C ASP A 129 14.08 -4.70 3.46
N ARG A 130 14.14 -5.57 4.47
CA ARG A 130 14.62 -6.95 4.32
C ARG A 130 13.76 -7.79 3.38
N TYR A 131 12.44 -7.79 3.55
CA TYR A 131 11.55 -8.58 2.68
C TYR A 131 11.49 -8.04 1.26
N THR A 132 11.64 -6.71 1.09
CA THR A 132 11.74 -6.10 -0.25
C THR A 132 12.92 -6.70 -1.00
N GLU A 133 14.07 -6.83 -0.35
CA GLU A 133 15.26 -7.41 -0.99
C GLU A 133 15.11 -8.92 -1.23
N ILE A 134 14.51 -9.66 -0.28
CA ILE A 134 14.23 -11.09 -0.47
C ILE A 134 13.31 -11.30 -1.69
N PHE A 135 12.17 -10.63 -1.75
CA PHE A 135 11.23 -10.79 -2.86
C PHE A 135 11.81 -10.28 -4.18
N ARG A 136 12.58 -9.19 -4.18
CA ARG A 136 13.29 -8.74 -5.38
C ARG A 136 14.23 -9.83 -5.90
N SER A 137 15.00 -10.44 -5.00
CA SER A 137 15.93 -11.51 -5.37
C SER A 137 15.21 -12.76 -5.91
N GLU A 138 14.09 -13.17 -5.30
CA GLU A 138 13.32 -14.33 -5.77
C GLU A 138 12.62 -14.06 -7.11
N LEU A 139 12.03 -12.88 -7.28
CA LEU A 139 11.28 -12.52 -8.48
C LEU A 139 12.17 -12.19 -9.68
N PHE A 140 13.36 -11.62 -9.44
CA PHE A 140 14.24 -11.13 -10.50
C PHE A 140 15.47 -12.01 -10.75
N SER A 141 16.10 -12.56 -9.71
CA SER A 141 17.37 -13.28 -9.84
C SER A 141 17.17 -14.72 -10.34
N ASP A 142 16.02 -15.35 -10.11
CA ASP A 142 15.70 -16.65 -10.69
C ASP A 142 15.24 -16.52 -12.16
N PRO A 143 15.99 -17.06 -13.14
CA PRO A 143 15.63 -17.00 -14.55
C PRO A 143 14.30 -17.70 -14.88
N ALA A 144 13.90 -18.72 -14.10
CA ALA A 144 12.64 -19.41 -14.32
C ALA A 144 11.45 -18.52 -13.95
N THR A 145 11.55 -17.82 -12.82
CA THR A 145 10.53 -16.88 -12.34
C THR A 145 10.49 -15.61 -13.19
N ARG A 146 11.65 -15.05 -13.56
CA ARG A 146 11.76 -13.87 -14.43
C ARG A 146 11.11 -14.08 -15.81
N LYS A 147 11.11 -15.30 -16.34
CA LYS A 147 10.44 -15.64 -17.61
C LYS A 147 8.91 -15.59 -17.53
N ARG A 148 8.33 -15.76 -16.34
CA ARG A 148 6.87 -15.72 -16.12
C ARG A 148 6.30 -14.29 -16.19
N TRP A 149 7.15 -13.29 -16.00
CA TRP A 149 6.77 -11.90 -16.17
C TRP A 149 6.52 -11.59 -17.65
N ALA A 150 5.40 -10.90 -17.91
CA ALA A 150 5.12 -10.34 -19.21
C ALA A 150 6.26 -9.40 -19.62
N ILE A 151 6.66 -9.43 -20.90
CA ILE A 151 7.88 -8.76 -21.39
C ILE A 151 7.94 -7.28 -21.00
N ARG A 152 6.80 -6.57 -21.05
CA ARG A 152 6.68 -5.15 -20.71
C ARG A 152 6.97 -4.81 -19.24
N TRP A 153 6.86 -5.79 -18.33
CA TRP A 153 7.04 -5.61 -16.88
C TRP A 153 8.28 -6.32 -16.32
N ARG A 154 9.14 -6.88 -17.20
CA ARG A 154 10.33 -7.65 -16.78
C ARG A 154 11.53 -6.77 -16.38
N GLY A 155 11.35 -5.44 -16.32
CA GLY A 155 12.37 -4.50 -15.86
C GLY A 155 12.62 -4.64 -14.35
N GLU A 156 13.85 -4.37 -13.92
CA GLU A 156 14.23 -4.45 -12.51
C GLU A 156 13.42 -3.50 -11.63
N GLU A 157 13.16 -2.29 -12.13
CA GLU A 157 12.37 -1.26 -11.42
C GLU A 157 10.92 -1.70 -11.17
N GLU A 158 10.27 -2.29 -12.17
CA GLU A 158 8.88 -2.76 -12.06
C GLU A 158 8.79 -3.97 -11.11
N VAL A 159 9.79 -4.85 -11.13
CA VAL A 159 9.87 -5.96 -10.18
C VAL A 159 10.13 -5.44 -8.76
N HIS A 160 10.97 -4.42 -8.61
CA HIS A 160 11.21 -3.78 -7.32
C HIS A 160 9.94 -3.14 -6.75
N LYS A 161 9.14 -2.45 -7.56
CA LYS A 161 7.84 -1.87 -7.13
C LYS A 161 6.89 -2.95 -6.58
N VAL A 162 6.81 -4.10 -7.27
CA VAL A 162 5.97 -5.22 -6.82
C VAL A 162 6.53 -5.86 -5.55
N ALA A 163 7.84 -6.10 -5.49
CA ALA A 163 8.51 -6.66 -4.31
C ALA A 163 8.32 -5.76 -3.07
N HIS A 164 8.49 -4.46 -3.23
CA HIS A 164 8.29 -3.45 -2.19
C HIS A 164 6.85 -3.44 -1.68
N ARG A 165 5.86 -3.60 -2.56
CA ARG A 165 4.44 -3.72 -2.19
C ARG A 165 4.12 -5.02 -1.46
N LEU A 166 4.68 -6.15 -1.90
CA LEU A 166 4.48 -7.45 -1.24
C LEU A 166 5.11 -7.48 0.15
N ALA A 167 6.33 -6.93 0.27
CA ALA A 167 7.04 -6.81 1.53
C ALA A 167 6.24 -5.99 2.55
N TRP A 168 5.54 -4.95 2.09
CA TRP A 168 4.65 -4.19 2.95
C TRP A 168 3.49 -5.01 3.50
N THR A 169 2.85 -5.86 2.69
CA THR A 169 1.77 -6.74 3.17
C THR A 169 2.24 -7.66 4.30
N VAL A 170 3.46 -8.20 4.19
CA VAL A 170 4.06 -9.04 5.24
C VAL A 170 4.41 -8.23 6.48
N ALA A 171 4.98 -7.04 6.30
CA ALA A 171 5.39 -6.18 7.41
C ALA A 171 4.18 -5.63 8.19
N ALA A 172 3.07 -5.32 7.50
CA ALA A 172 1.83 -4.87 8.12
C ALA A 172 1.10 -5.98 8.89
N ASP A 173 1.30 -7.26 8.51
CA ASP A 173 0.73 -8.43 9.19
C ASP A 173 1.64 -8.97 10.31
N LEU A 174 2.74 -8.29 10.63
CA LEU A 174 3.73 -8.74 11.61
C LEU A 174 3.11 -9.01 12.99
N ASP A 175 2.16 -8.18 13.43
CA ASP A 175 1.52 -8.35 14.75
C ASP A 175 0.60 -9.57 14.80
N HIS A 176 0.14 -10.07 13.64
CA HIS A 176 -0.59 -11.33 13.56
C HIS A 176 0.36 -12.55 13.58
N ILE A 177 1.53 -12.42 12.92
CA ILE A 177 2.53 -13.49 12.79
C ILE A 177 3.30 -13.69 14.11
N ILE A 178 3.67 -12.59 14.76
CA ILE A 178 4.31 -12.55 16.08
C ILE A 178 3.52 -11.53 16.90
N PRO A 179 2.62 -11.96 17.79
CA PRO A 179 1.91 -11.04 18.68
C PRO A 179 2.95 -10.29 19.51
N THR A 180 3.22 -9.03 19.16
CA THR A 180 4.22 -8.24 19.88
C THR A 180 3.77 -7.93 21.30
N SER A 181 2.46 -8.03 21.55
CA SER A 181 1.82 -8.04 22.88
C SER A 181 2.21 -9.23 23.76
N ALA A 182 2.72 -10.33 23.19
CA ALA A 182 3.20 -11.50 23.93
C ALA A 182 4.70 -11.45 24.26
N LEU A 183 5.44 -10.47 23.71
CA LEU A 183 6.84 -10.28 24.04
C LEU A 183 6.96 -9.54 25.38
N PRO A 184 7.75 -10.05 26.34
CA PRO A 184 8.00 -9.34 27.57
C PRO A 184 8.63 -7.97 27.26
N PRO A 185 8.21 -6.88 27.92
CA PRO A 185 8.78 -5.57 27.67
C PRO A 185 10.30 -5.61 27.91
N PRO A 186 11.10 -4.84 27.15
CA PRO A 186 12.57 -4.96 27.13
C PRO A 186 13.24 -4.71 28.47
N TRP A 187 12.52 -4.19 29.47
CA TRP A 187 13.02 -3.96 30.82
C TRP A 187 12.74 -5.10 31.81
N SER A 188 11.96 -6.13 31.45
CA SER A 188 11.56 -7.18 32.41
C SER A 188 12.55 -8.35 32.55
N THR A 189 13.71 -8.31 31.89
CA THR A 189 14.74 -9.38 31.97
C THR A 189 15.79 -9.17 33.06
N ARG A 190 15.49 -8.44 34.15
CA ARG A 190 16.42 -8.34 35.28
C ARG A 190 15.74 -8.47 36.63
N SER A 191 15.47 -9.72 37.02
CA SER A 191 15.39 -10.10 38.44
C SER A 191 15.66 -11.59 38.62
N SER A 192 16.83 -12.05 38.16
CA SER A 192 17.59 -13.05 38.92
C SER A 192 18.55 -12.30 39.82
N THR A 193 18.02 -11.70 40.89
CA THR A 193 18.84 -11.26 42.01
C THR A 193 19.48 -12.51 42.59
N THR A 194 20.77 -12.68 42.30
CA THR A 194 21.68 -13.55 43.00
C THR A 194 21.45 -13.34 44.49
N SER A 195 20.82 -14.31 45.14
CA SER A 195 20.73 -14.36 46.60
C SER A 195 22.15 -14.58 47.13
N PRO A 196 22.77 -13.63 47.86
CA PRO A 196 24.08 -13.88 48.42
C PRO A 196 23.92 -14.79 49.64
N CYS A 197 24.33 -16.05 49.49
CA CYS A 197 24.67 -16.90 50.62
C CYS A 197 25.79 -16.21 51.41
N ASN A 198 25.43 -15.57 52.53
CA ASN A 198 26.39 -15.20 53.55
C ASN A 198 25.83 -15.56 54.92
N THR A 199 26.16 -16.77 55.37
CA THR A 199 26.18 -17.10 56.80
C THR A 199 27.33 -18.07 57.00
N THR A 200 28.51 -17.54 57.26
CA THR A 200 29.61 -18.30 57.86
C THR A 200 29.33 -18.44 59.36
N PRO A 201 29.20 -19.67 59.89
CA PRO A 201 29.08 -19.88 61.33
C PRO A 201 30.46 -19.90 62.00
N LYS A 202 30.50 -19.30 63.18
CA LYS A 202 31.62 -19.23 64.11
C LYS A 202 32.07 -20.66 64.49
N LEU A 203 33.37 -20.94 64.34
CA LEU A 203 34.03 -22.12 64.90
C LEU A 203 33.74 -22.25 66.40
N ARG A 204 33.06 -23.33 66.81
CA ARG A 204 33.26 -23.96 68.11
C ARG A 204 33.09 -25.47 67.99
N SER A 205 34.17 -26.15 68.35
CA SER A 205 34.34 -27.57 68.62
C SER A 205 33.10 -28.29 69.16
N SER A 206 32.77 -29.47 68.60
CA SER A 206 33.03 -30.79 69.22
C SER A 206 32.26 -31.94 68.54
N SER A 207 32.97 -33.05 68.35
CA SER A 207 32.52 -34.45 68.47
C SER A 207 31.53 -35.05 67.45
N THR A 208 32.10 -35.99 66.68
CA THR A 208 31.60 -37.36 66.44
C THR A 208 30.53 -37.59 65.35
N GLY A 209 30.91 -38.37 64.33
CA GLY A 209 30.01 -39.38 63.74
C GLY A 209 29.67 -39.25 62.24
N SER A 210 30.30 -40.12 61.45
CA SER A 210 29.65 -40.93 60.39
C SER A 210 29.22 -40.30 59.05
N ARG A 211 30.09 -40.53 58.05
CA ARG A 211 29.92 -41.03 56.66
C ARG A 211 28.76 -40.58 55.71
N PRO A 212 29.02 -40.61 54.39
CA PRO A 212 28.31 -39.81 53.38
C PRO A 212 27.36 -40.62 52.47
N THR A 213 26.47 -39.92 51.76
CA THR A 213 25.82 -40.44 50.54
C THR A 213 25.50 -39.30 49.58
N SER A 214 26.25 -39.22 48.47
CA SER A 214 25.80 -38.59 47.23
C SER A 214 24.71 -39.45 46.58
N PRO A 215 23.90 -38.91 45.64
CA PRO A 215 24.26 -39.16 44.25
C PRO A 215 23.88 -38.09 43.21
N ARG A 216 24.80 -37.98 42.24
CA ARG A 216 24.63 -37.96 40.76
C ARG A 216 23.81 -36.84 40.10
N CYS A 217 24.57 -35.94 39.48
CA CYS A 217 24.20 -35.24 38.25
C CYS A 217 24.06 -36.25 37.08
N TRP A 218 22.96 -36.16 36.33
CA TRP A 218 22.80 -36.80 35.02
C TRP A 218 23.13 -35.80 33.92
N THR A 219 24.12 -36.15 33.09
CA THR A 219 24.38 -35.55 31.78
C THR A 219 23.72 -36.41 30.71
N GLY A 220 22.86 -35.82 29.88
CA GLY A 220 22.25 -36.48 28.72
C GLY A 220 22.59 -35.72 27.44
N SER A 221 23.65 -36.14 26.75
CA SER A 221 23.96 -35.78 25.37
C SER A 221 23.09 -36.60 24.40
N SER A 222 22.62 -35.99 23.31
CA SER A 222 22.22 -36.72 22.09
C SER A 222 22.39 -35.83 20.84
N PRO A 223 23.14 -36.29 19.81
CA PRO A 223 23.33 -35.61 18.52
C PRO A 223 22.40 -36.19 17.41
N PRO A 224 22.41 -35.66 16.16
CA PRO A 224 21.23 -35.48 15.29
C PRO A 224 21.00 -36.58 14.22
N PRO A 225 19.86 -36.60 13.51
CA PRO A 225 19.70 -37.41 12.31
C PRO A 225 20.10 -36.66 11.02
N ARG A 226 20.98 -37.31 10.25
CA ARG A 226 21.39 -36.97 8.87
C ARG A 226 20.32 -37.43 7.87
N LEU A 227 19.92 -36.57 6.93
CA LEU A 227 19.13 -36.98 5.76
C LEU A 227 20.04 -37.24 4.56
N ARG A 228 19.83 -38.40 3.92
CA ARG A 228 20.55 -38.91 2.75
C ARG A 228 20.05 -38.26 1.43
N PRO A 229 20.90 -38.21 0.39
CA PRO A 229 20.52 -37.70 -0.93
C PRO A 229 19.79 -38.77 -1.76
N LEU A 230 18.70 -38.39 -2.43
CA LEU A 230 18.00 -39.21 -3.42
C LEU A 230 18.65 -39.01 -4.81
N ARG A 231 19.12 -40.12 -5.39
CA ARG A 231 19.67 -40.20 -6.74
C ARG A 231 18.61 -40.74 -7.72
N HIS A 232 18.47 -40.02 -8.82
CA HIS A 232 18.07 -40.41 -10.19
C HIS A 232 16.82 -41.26 -10.44
N GLN A 233 15.92 -40.73 -11.29
CA GLN A 233 15.61 -41.40 -12.55
C GLN A 233 15.50 -40.41 -13.71
N ARG A 234 16.24 -40.70 -14.78
CA ARG A 234 16.14 -40.09 -16.10
C ARG A 234 15.08 -40.85 -16.88
N HIS A 235 14.03 -40.18 -17.34
CA HIS A 235 13.22 -40.68 -18.46
C HIS A 235 13.40 -39.76 -19.66
N ARG A 236 14.09 -40.31 -20.68
CA ARG A 236 14.07 -39.81 -22.05
C ARG A 236 12.72 -40.21 -22.66
N ALA A 237 11.95 -39.25 -23.14
CA ALA A 237 10.90 -39.50 -24.12
C ALA A 237 11.16 -38.58 -25.32
N ARG A 238 11.40 -39.23 -26.46
CA ARG A 238 11.75 -38.69 -27.76
C ARG A 238 10.49 -38.81 -28.60
N CYS A 239 9.81 -37.71 -28.93
CA CYS A 239 8.76 -37.73 -29.94
C CYS A 239 9.04 -36.69 -31.03
N ARG A 240 8.79 -37.15 -32.26
CA ARG A 240 9.35 -36.72 -33.52
C ARG A 240 8.66 -35.47 -34.07
N ARG A 241 9.41 -34.69 -34.83
CA ARG A 241 8.93 -33.83 -35.92
C ARG A 241 8.27 -34.69 -37.01
N THR A 242 7.18 -34.20 -37.59
CA THR A 242 6.87 -34.37 -39.01
C THR A 242 6.37 -33.03 -39.58
N PRO A 243 6.69 -32.72 -40.85
CA PRO A 243 6.41 -31.42 -41.50
C PRO A 243 5.24 -31.48 -42.50
N GLY A 244 4.80 -30.29 -42.96
CA GLY A 244 4.06 -30.05 -44.22
C GLY A 244 2.58 -29.69 -44.03
N HIS A 245 1.92 -28.85 -44.82
CA HIS A 245 2.22 -27.80 -45.83
C HIS A 245 0.86 -27.07 -46.08
N PRO A 246 0.79 -25.95 -46.83
CA PRO A 246 -0.35 -25.02 -46.81
C PRO A 246 -1.44 -25.38 -47.81
N ALA A 247 -2.61 -24.77 -47.60
CA ALA A 247 -3.54 -24.33 -48.64
C ALA A 247 -4.08 -22.95 -48.23
#